data_AF-A0A3D1F9P7-F1
#
_entry.id   AF-A0A3D1F9P7-F1
#
_cell.length_a   1.000
_cell.length_b   1.000
_cell.length_c   1.000
_cell.angle_alpha   90.00
_cell.angle_beta   90.00
_cell.angle_gamma   90.00
#
_symmetry.space_group_name_H-M   'P 1'
#
loop_
_entity.id
_entity.type
_entity.pdbx_description
1 polymer ?
#
loop_
_entity_poly.entity_id
_entity_poly.type
_entity_poly.pdbx_seq_one_letter_code
_entity_poly.pdbx_strand_id
1 'polypeptide(L)'
;MKEREKIQSNDMLVISSTLISCFVITALNILVIKWWRFDLMTLNAGFIPYGAAIIGMLATGGSLIAAKMTKKPIGRLTFQAMPSIALFTYFLYYYVNYIIEVFRVQGNMMGMLDIISFFKYLHLSITQRIYISPTFIHNTSPARFGGYIFVCLEIFGVWVGSFVIIEYLKKIHKKALRSMSSK
;
A
#
# COMPACT_ATOMS: atom_id res chain seq x y z
N MET A 1 -32.62 -11.31 -6.60
CA MET A 1 -31.61 -11.98 -5.76
C MET A 1 -30.35 -12.35 -6.56
N LYS A 2 -30.49 -13.10 -7.68
CA LYS A 2 -29.37 -13.51 -8.56
C LYS A 2 -28.44 -12.39 -9.07
N GLU A 3 -28.96 -11.19 -9.28
CA GLU A 3 -28.16 -10.06 -9.77
C GLU A 3 -27.24 -9.45 -8.69
N ARG A 4 -27.68 -9.44 -7.42
CA ARG A 4 -26.84 -9.00 -6.29
C ARG A 4 -25.69 -9.97 -6.02
N GLU A 5 -25.95 -11.28 -6.09
CA GLU A 5 -24.92 -12.32 -5.99
C GLU A 5 -23.89 -12.19 -7.11
N LYS A 6 -24.35 -11.92 -8.34
CA LYS A 6 -23.46 -11.74 -9.50
C LYS A 6 -22.59 -10.48 -9.35
N ILE A 7 -23.07 -9.40 -8.74
CA ILE A 7 -22.28 -8.18 -8.46
C ILE A 7 -21.26 -8.46 -7.35
N GLN A 8 -21.70 -9.07 -6.25
CA GLN A 8 -20.85 -9.41 -5.10
C GLN A 8 -19.71 -10.36 -5.46
N SER A 9 -19.96 -11.33 -6.33
CA SER A 9 -18.92 -12.25 -6.84
C SER A 9 -17.79 -11.52 -7.61
N ASN A 10 -18.10 -10.44 -8.34
CA ASN A 10 -17.03 -9.68 -9.03
C ASN A 10 -16.28 -8.76 -8.06
N ASP A 11 -16.95 -8.21 -7.05
CA ASP A 11 -16.29 -7.38 -6.04
C ASP A 11 -15.23 -8.20 -5.28
N MET A 12 -15.53 -9.46 -4.95
CA MET A 12 -14.54 -10.35 -4.33
C MET A 12 -13.33 -10.62 -5.22
N LEU A 13 -13.53 -10.78 -6.53
CA LEU A 13 -12.44 -10.95 -7.50
C LEU A 13 -11.58 -9.68 -7.62
N VAL A 14 -12.21 -8.51 -7.64
CA VAL A 14 -11.50 -7.22 -7.68
C VAL A 14 -10.69 -7.03 -6.41
N ILE A 15 -11.28 -7.29 -5.23
CA ILE A 15 -10.61 -7.19 -3.94
C ILE A 15 -9.43 -8.18 -3.87
N SER A 16 -9.62 -9.45 -4.24
CA SER A 16 -8.54 -10.44 -4.20
C SER A 16 -7.39 -10.08 -5.15
N SER A 17 -7.70 -9.62 -6.36
CA SER A 17 -6.68 -9.12 -7.31
C SER A 17 -5.93 -7.91 -6.76
N THR A 18 -6.62 -7.05 -6.02
CA THR A 18 -6.01 -5.90 -5.35
C THR A 18 -5.07 -6.34 -4.23
N LEU A 19 -5.45 -7.32 -3.42
CA LEU A 19 -4.59 -7.87 -2.36
C LEU A 19 -3.32 -8.51 -2.94
N ILE A 20 -3.43 -9.25 -4.05
CA ILE A 20 -2.27 -9.81 -4.76
C ILE A 20 -1.37 -8.67 -5.26
N SER A 21 -1.95 -7.62 -5.86
CA SER A 21 -1.21 -6.46 -6.32
C SER A 21 -0.52 -5.72 -5.17
N CYS A 22 -1.16 -5.61 -3.98
CA CYS A 22 -0.52 -5.07 -2.78
C CYS A 22 0.74 -5.86 -2.42
N PHE A 23 0.68 -7.19 -2.44
CA PHE A 23 1.82 -8.05 -2.15
C PHE A 23 2.95 -7.84 -3.17
N VAL A 24 2.63 -7.87 -4.47
CA VAL A 24 3.62 -7.68 -5.53
C VAL A 24 4.30 -6.32 -5.43
N ILE A 25 3.53 -5.23 -5.28
CA ILE A 25 4.09 -3.87 -5.18
C ILE A 25 4.91 -3.70 -3.91
N THR A 26 4.48 -4.29 -2.80
CA THR A 26 5.24 -4.26 -1.55
C THR A 26 6.58 -4.99 -1.70
N ALA A 27 6.57 -6.19 -2.27
CA ALA A 27 7.78 -6.96 -2.52
C ALA A 27 8.74 -6.23 -3.48
N LEU A 28 8.20 -5.61 -4.54
CA LEU A 28 8.99 -4.78 -5.46
C LEU A 28 9.61 -3.58 -4.76
N ASN A 29 8.86 -2.87 -3.90
CA ASN A 29 9.43 -1.76 -3.13
C ASN A 29 10.60 -2.24 -2.24
N ILE A 30 10.47 -3.39 -1.59
CA ILE A 30 11.53 -3.95 -0.76
C ILE A 30 12.76 -4.35 -1.59
N LEU A 31 12.58 -4.88 -2.80
CA LEU A 31 13.68 -5.13 -3.72
C LEU A 31 14.39 -3.82 -4.11
N VAL A 32 13.64 -2.76 -4.40
CA VAL A 32 14.19 -1.43 -4.69
C VAL A 32 14.98 -0.89 -3.50
N ILE A 33 14.47 -1.05 -2.27
CA ILE A 33 15.21 -0.67 -1.06
C ILE A 33 16.53 -1.43 -0.96
N LYS A 34 16.52 -2.75 -1.18
CA LYS A 34 17.74 -3.56 -1.08
C LYS A 34 18.79 -3.20 -2.13
N TRP A 35 18.37 -2.88 -3.35
CA TRP A 35 19.28 -2.69 -4.48
C TRP A 35 19.73 -1.23 -4.60
N TRP A 36 18.81 -0.28 -4.40
CA TRP A 36 19.04 1.14 -4.64
C TRP A 36 19.08 1.97 -3.36
N ARG A 37 18.86 1.35 -2.19
CA ARG A 37 18.76 2.04 -0.89
C ARG A 37 17.74 3.18 -0.89
N PHE A 38 16.72 3.05 -1.73
CA PHE A 38 15.67 4.02 -1.90
C PHE A 38 14.35 3.39 -1.48
N ASP A 39 13.67 4.04 -0.54
CA ASP A 39 12.37 3.57 -0.05
C ASP A 39 11.26 4.47 -0.58
N LEU A 40 10.52 3.96 -1.56
CA LEU A 40 9.41 4.69 -2.15
C LEU A 40 8.28 4.86 -1.13
N MET A 41 8.08 3.95 -0.18
CA MET A 41 6.98 4.04 0.78
C MET A 41 7.14 5.24 1.71
N THR A 42 8.37 5.53 2.12
CA THR A 42 8.72 6.59 3.08
C THR A 42 9.09 7.91 2.41
N LEU A 43 8.99 7.99 1.08
CA LEU A 43 9.23 9.21 0.32
C LEU A 43 8.15 10.26 0.63
N ASN A 44 8.54 11.29 1.36
CA ASN A 44 7.70 12.41 1.76
C ASN A 44 8.29 13.73 1.24
N ALA A 45 7.45 14.67 0.82
CA ALA A 45 7.86 16.08 0.65
C ALA A 45 7.10 16.93 1.66
N GLY A 46 7.78 17.31 2.75
CA GLY A 46 7.13 17.88 3.93
C GLY A 46 6.17 16.88 4.57
N PHE A 47 4.91 17.25 4.70
CA PHE A 47 3.84 16.39 5.24
C PHE A 47 3.07 15.62 4.16
N ILE A 48 3.48 15.71 2.89
CA ILE A 48 2.78 15.06 1.79
C ILE A 48 3.47 13.72 1.46
N PRO A 49 2.77 12.58 1.67
CA PRO A 49 3.31 11.24 1.49
C PRO A 49 3.19 10.78 0.03
N TYR A 50 3.91 11.45 -0.86
CA TYR A 50 3.89 11.18 -2.31
C TYR A 50 4.23 9.71 -2.61
N GLY A 51 5.23 9.20 -1.91
CA GLY A 51 5.67 7.82 -2.01
C GLY A 51 4.56 6.81 -1.71
N ALA A 52 3.96 6.95 -0.53
CA ALA A 52 2.84 6.13 -0.12
C ALA A 52 1.63 6.25 -1.07
N ALA A 53 1.36 7.46 -1.61
CA ALA A 53 0.31 7.65 -2.61
C ALA A 53 0.61 6.91 -3.92
N ILE A 54 1.85 6.95 -4.42
CA ILE A 54 2.26 6.18 -5.61
C ILE A 54 2.12 4.67 -5.34
N ILE A 55 2.58 4.19 -4.17
CA ILE A 55 2.39 2.80 -3.76
C ILE A 55 0.91 2.44 -3.73
N GLY A 56 0.04 3.28 -3.19
CA GLY A 56 -1.41 3.07 -3.17
C GLY A 56 -2.03 3.00 -4.56
N MET A 57 -1.59 3.85 -5.48
CA MET A 57 -2.01 3.79 -6.90
C MET A 57 -1.60 2.46 -7.53
N LEU A 58 -0.33 2.07 -7.38
CA LEU A 58 0.21 0.83 -7.95
C LEU A 58 -0.44 -0.41 -7.32
N ALA A 59 -0.63 -0.42 -6.00
CA ALA A 59 -1.27 -1.49 -5.26
C ALA A 59 -2.73 -1.71 -5.71
N THR A 60 -3.41 -0.63 -6.11
CA THR A 60 -4.78 -0.68 -6.68
C THR A 60 -4.79 -1.01 -8.18
N GLY A 61 -3.61 -1.14 -8.79
CA GLY A 61 -3.46 -1.55 -10.18
C GLY A 61 -4.09 -2.92 -10.48
N GLY A 62 -4.06 -3.86 -9.54
CA GLY A 62 -4.76 -5.13 -9.65
C GLY A 62 -6.27 -4.97 -9.88
N SER A 63 -6.90 -3.95 -9.29
CA SER A 63 -8.31 -3.65 -9.52
C SER A 63 -8.58 -3.22 -10.96
N LEU A 64 -7.65 -2.49 -11.60
CA LEU A 64 -7.76 -2.10 -13.02
C LEU A 64 -7.82 -3.34 -13.91
N ILE A 65 -6.94 -4.30 -13.66
CA ILE A 65 -6.81 -5.53 -14.45
C ILE A 65 -8.08 -6.37 -14.28
N ALA A 66 -8.52 -6.59 -13.04
CA ALA A 66 -9.74 -7.33 -12.72
C ALA A 66 -11.00 -6.70 -13.33
N ALA A 67 -11.14 -5.37 -13.23
CA ALA A 67 -12.27 -4.64 -13.82
C ALA A 67 -12.27 -4.74 -15.35
N LYS A 68 -11.09 -4.69 -15.98
CA LYS A 68 -10.96 -4.85 -17.44
C LYS A 68 -11.31 -6.26 -17.90
N MET A 69 -10.88 -7.30 -17.17
CA MET A 69 -11.18 -8.70 -17.49
C MET A 69 -12.67 -9.02 -17.34
N THR A 70 -13.30 -8.51 -16.29
CA THR A 70 -14.72 -8.79 -15.99
C THR A 70 -15.70 -7.89 -16.76
N LYS A 71 -15.23 -6.81 -17.39
CA LYS A 71 -16.03 -5.79 -18.10
C LYS A 71 -17.18 -5.23 -17.25
N LYS A 72 -17.03 -5.24 -15.92
CA LYS A 72 -18.08 -4.84 -14.98
C LYS A 72 -17.61 -3.67 -14.12
N PRO A 73 -18.56 -2.79 -13.72
CA PRO A 73 -18.24 -1.68 -12.86
C PRO A 73 -17.79 -2.19 -11.48
N ILE A 74 -16.93 -1.40 -10.85
CA ILE A 74 -16.52 -1.62 -9.46
C ILE A 74 -17.72 -1.37 -8.57
N GLY A 75 -18.07 -2.35 -7.74
CA GLY A 75 -19.17 -2.23 -6.79
C GLY A 75 -18.79 -1.41 -5.55
N ARG A 76 -19.83 -1.12 -4.76
CA ARG A 76 -19.71 -0.31 -3.52
C ARG A 76 -18.81 -0.99 -2.48
N LEU A 77 -18.76 -2.33 -2.48
CA LEU A 77 -17.96 -3.09 -1.52
C LEU A 77 -16.46 -2.83 -1.69
N THR A 78 -15.99 -2.80 -2.94
CA THR A 78 -14.58 -2.51 -3.24
C THR A 78 -14.16 -1.12 -2.73
N PHE A 79 -15.06 -0.13 -2.82
CA PHE A 79 -14.81 1.21 -2.29
C PHE A 79 -14.73 1.22 -0.76
N GLN A 80 -15.63 0.49 -0.09
CA GLN A 80 -15.65 0.35 1.36
C GLN A 80 -14.42 -0.41 1.90
N ALA A 81 -13.84 -1.31 1.09
CA ALA A 81 -12.64 -2.05 1.44
C ALA A 81 -11.33 -1.24 1.34
N MET A 82 -11.36 -0.02 0.80
CA MET A 82 -10.15 0.80 0.56
C MET A 82 -9.34 1.13 1.81
N PRO A 83 -9.93 1.57 2.93
CA PRO A 83 -9.17 1.81 4.15
C PRO A 83 -8.48 0.53 4.66
N SER A 84 -9.18 -0.61 4.58
CA SER A 84 -8.64 -1.91 4.96
C SER A 84 -7.50 -2.34 4.04
N ILE A 85 -7.62 -2.09 2.74
CA ILE A 85 -6.55 -2.34 1.76
C ILE A 85 -5.33 -1.47 2.06
N ALA A 86 -5.52 -0.17 2.35
CA ALA A 86 -4.41 0.71 2.71
C ALA A 86 -3.69 0.27 3.99
N LEU A 87 -4.44 -0.07 5.03
CA LEU A 87 -3.90 -0.65 6.27
C LEU A 87 -3.17 -1.96 6.00
N PHE A 88 -3.75 -2.82 5.16
CA PHE A 88 -3.14 -4.09 4.77
C PHE A 88 -1.84 -3.89 4.00
N THR A 89 -1.79 -3.00 3.01
CA THR A 89 -0.57 -2.67 2.26
C THR A 89 0.53 -2.16 3.20
N TYR A 90 0.17 -1.26 4.12
CA TYR A 90 1.10 -0.73 5.11
C TYR A 90 1.63 -1.84 6.04
N PHE A 91 0.74 -2.66 6.59
CA PHE A 91 1.11 -3.77 7.46
C PHE A 91 1.99 -4.79 6.74
N LEU A 92 1.63 -5.11 5.49
CA LEU A 92 2.37 -6.04 4.64
C LEU A 92 3.77 -5.53 4.34
N TYR A 93 3.94 -4.22 4.12
CA TYR A 93 5.26 -3.61 3.94
C TYR A 93 6.18 -3.87 5.13
N TYR A 94 5.70 -3.66 6.36
CA TYR A 94 6.50 -3.96 7.55
C TYR A 94 6.70 -5.45 7.77
N TYR A 95 5.68 -6.26 7.50
CA TYR A 95 5.74 -7.70 7.70
C TYR A 95 6.72 -8.38 6.74
N VAL A 96 6.72 -7.99 5.46
CA VAL A 96 7.65 -8.53 4.48
C VAL A 96 9.07 -8.05 4.76
N ASN A 97 9.27 -6.79 5.17
CA ASN A 97 10.59 -6.34 5.64
C ASN A 97 11.07 -7.19 6.83
N TYR A 98 10.24 -7.35 7.86
CA TYR A 98 10.55 -8.15 9.05
C TYR A 98 10.99 -9.59 8.72
N ILE A 99 10.36 -10.25 7.77
CA ILE A 99 10.73 -11.62 7.37
C ILE A 99 12.07 -11.64 6.62
N ILE A 100 12.31 -10.65 5.77
CA ILE A 100 13.42 -10.63 4.82
C ILE A 100 14.69 -9.98 5.42
N GLU A 101 14.55 -9.30 6.57
CA GLU A 101 15.64 -8.62 7.25
C GLU A 101 16.53 -9.61 7.99
N VAL A 102 17.82 -9.59 7.64
CA VAL A 102 18.85 -10.47 8.21
C VAL A 102 19.96 -9.58 8.74
N PHE A 103 20.38 -9.84 9.97
CA PHE A 103 21.42 -9.10 10.65
C PHE A 103 22.59 -10.00 10.99
N ARG A 104 23.78 -9.40 11.07
CA ARG A 104 24.96 -10.10 11.55
C ARG A 104 25.13 -9.84 13.04
N VAL A 105 24.87 -10.86 13.87
CA VAL A 105 25.08 -10.81 15.31
C VAL A 105 26.24 -11.73 15.65
N GLN A 106 27.32 -11.17 16.21
CA GLN A 106 28.50 -11.94 16.63
C GLN A 106 29.08 -12.85 15.53
N GLY A 107 29.07 -12.40 14.28
CA GLY A 107 29.60 -13.14 13.14
C GLY A 107 28.59 -14.03 12.40
N ASN A 108 27.47 -14.40 13.04
CA ASN A 108 26.41 -15.22 12.45
C ASN A 108 25.30 -14.38 11.82
N MET A 109 24.75 -14.87 10.70
CA MET A 109 23.55 -14.31 10.09
C MET A 109 22.32 -14.81 10.87
N MET A 110 21.58 -13.91 11.50
CA MET A 110 20.32 -14.21 12.17
C MET A 110 19.19 -13.42 11.51
N GLY A 111 18.04 -14.07 11.30
CA GLY A 111 16.84 -13.39 10.83
C GLY A 111 16.23 -12.54 11.94
N MET A 112 15.57 -11.45 11.59
CA MET A 112 14.87 -10.62 12.59
C MET A 112 13.80 -11.42 13.37
N LEU A 113 13.23 -12.43 12.71
CA LEU A 113 12.29 -13.41 13.25
C LEU A 113 12.79 -14.11 14.52
N ASP A 114 14.10 -14.35 14.62
CA ASP A 114 14.71 -15.09 15.72
C ASP A 114 15.05 -14.19 16.91
N ILE A 115 14.98 -12.87 16.75
CA ILE A 115 15.50 -11.88 17.71
C ILE A 115 14.35 -11.17 18.44
N ILE A 116 13.33 -10.71 17.72
CA ILE A 116 12.22 -9.95 18.28
C ILE A 116 10.90 -10.34 17.62
N SER A 117 9.79 -10.22 18.37
CA SER A 117 8.45 -10.42 17.80
C SER A 117 8.10 -9.34 16.78
N PHE A 118 7.27 -9.67 15.81
CA PHE A 118 6.80 -8.73 14.78
C PHE A 118 6.21 -7.44 15.37
N PHE A 119 5.40 -7.50 16.43
CA PHE A 119 4.83 -6.30 17.03
C PHE A 119 5.89 -5.39 17.68
N LYS A 120 6.93 -6.00 18.26
CA LYS A 120 8.06 -5.24 18.80
C LYS A 120 8.87 -4.61 17.67
N TYR A 121 9.10 -5.34 16.58
CA TYR A 121 9.70 -4.81 15.36
C TYR A 121 8.91 -3.62 14.83
N LEU A 122 7.61 -3.78 14.59
CA LEU A 122 6.73 -2.72 14.09
C LEU A 122 6.78 -1.48 14.99
N HIS A 123 6.71 -1.66 16.31
CA HIS A 123 6.80 -0.55 17.26
C HIS A 123 8.15 0.18 17.17
N LEU A 124 9.26 -0.55 17.13
CA LEU A 124 10.60 0.04 16.99
C LEU A 124 10.76 0.76 15.65
N SER A 125 10.36 0.13 14.55
CA SER A 125 10.46 0.72 13.21
C SER A 125 9.57 1.94 13.02
N ILE A 126 8.48 2.08 13.79
CA ILE A 126 7.66 3.30 13.82
C ILE A 126 8.31 4.38 14.69
N THR A 127 8.77 4.02 15.89
CA THR A 127 9.25 5.00 16.88
C THR A 127 10.68 5.48 16.64
N GLN A 128 11.49 4.70 15.93
CA GLN A 128 12.91 5.00 15.63
C GLN A 128 13.14 5.51 14.21
N ARG A 129 12.08 5.84 13.46
CA ARG A 129 12.21 6.38 12.10
C ARG A 129 13.03 7.68 12.12
N ILE A 130 14.21 7.64 11.51
CA ILE A 130 15.07 8.81 11.28
C ILE A 130 14.58 9.49 10.00
N TYR A 131 14.35 10.80 10.10
CA TYR A 131 13.87 11.62 9.00
C TYR A 131 14.95 11.73 7.91
N ILE A 132 14.66 11.32 6.68
CA ILE A 132 15.44 11.71 5.50
C ILE A 132 14.55 12.62 4.65
N SER A 133 14.50 13.91 5.01
CA SER A 133 13.92 14.92 4.12
C SER A 133 15.03 15.46 3.21
N PRO A 134 14.79 15.58 1.89
CA PRO A 134 15.77 16.17 0.97
C PRO A 134 16.08 17.66 1.27
N THR A 135 15.29 18.30 2.15
CA THR A 135 15.47 19.71 2.56
C THR A 135 15.88 19.88 4.02
N PHE A 136 15.81 18.85 4.87
CA PHE A 136 16.12 18.96 6.30
C PHE A 136 16.71 17.65 6.85
N ILE A 137 18.04 17.62 7.01
CA ILE A 137 18.72 16.63 7.84
C ILE A 137 18.79 17.21 9.25
N HIS A 138 17.71 17.08 10.02
CA HIS A 138 17.78 17.35 11.46
C HIS A 138 17.89 16.02 12.21
N ASN A 139 19.00 15.85 12.93
CA ASN A 139 19.17 14.87 13.99
C ASN A 139 18.19 15.19 15.12
N THR A 140 16.92 14.84 14.96
CA THR A 140 15.97 14.86 16.06
C THR A 140 15.99 13.51 16.75
N SER A 141 16.38 13.54 18.03
CA SER A 141 16.10 12.55 19.09
C SER A 141 14.77 11.80 18.86
N PRO A 142 14.64 10.52 19.26
CA PRO A 142 13.46 9.69 18.99
C PRO A 142 12.16 10.40 19.38
N ALA A 143 11.52 11.03 18.40
CA ALA A 143 10.21 11.62 18.54
C ALA A 143 9.21 10.46 18.54
N ARG A 144 9.09 9.77 19.67
CA ARG A 144 8.21 8.60 19.85
C ARG A 144 6.80 8.85 19.33
N PHE A 145 6.29 10.08 19.47
CA PHE A 145 4.98 10.51 18.94
C PHE A 145 4.99 10.89 17.46
N GLY A 146 6.09 11.47 16.96
CA GLY A 146 6.21 11.90 15.56
C GLY A 146 6.09 10.74 14.58
N GLY A 147 6.70 9.59 14.92
CA GLY A 147 6.62 8.37 14.11
C GLY A 147 5.19 7.96 13.77
N TYR A 148 4.30 7.91 14.77
CA TYR A 148 2.89 7.53 14.57
C TYR A 148 2.11 8.49 13.67
N ILE A 149 2.40 9.80 13.73
CA ILE A 149 1.78 10.78 12.84
C ILE A 149 2.17 10.49 11.39
N PHE A 150 3.44 10.16 11.13
CA PHE A 150 3.89 9.78 9.79
C PHE A 150 3.28 8.47 9.32
N VAL A 151 3.09 7.49 10.21
CA VAL A 151 2.34 6.27 9.88
C VAL A 151 0.92 6.62 9.42
N CYS A 152 0.22 7.48 10.14
CA CYS A 152 -1.11 7.93 9.76
C CYS A 152 -1.10 8.63 8.41
N LEU A 153 -0.10 9.49 8.15
CA LEU A 153 0.07 10.15 6.87
C LEU A 153 0.34 9.13 5.75
N GLU A 154 1.20 8.15 5.96
CA GLU A 154 1.51 7.13 4.94
C GLU A 154 0.30 6.25 4.63
N ILE A 155 -0.41 5.77 5.64
CA ILE A 155 -1.68 5.03 5.44
C ILE A 155 -2.67 5.90 4.68
N PHE A 156 -2.78 7.19 5.04
CA PHE A 156 -3.63 8.14 4.33
C PHE A 156 -3.16 8.35 2.88
N GLY A 157 -1.86 8.43 2.65
CA GLY A 157 -1.25 8.51 1.32
C GLY A 157 -1.62 7.33 0.46
N VAL A 158 -1.40 6.10 0.96
CA VAL A 158 -1.82 4.86 0.28
C VAL A 158 -3.30 4.93 -0.05
N TRP A 159 -4.15 5.28 0.93
CA TRP A 159 -5.59 5.36 0.72
C TRP A 159 -5.98 6.37 -0.36
N VAL A 160 -5.41 7.58 -0.34
CA VAL A 160 -5.65 8.62 -1.35
C VAL A 160 -5.19 8.15 -2.74
N GLY A 161 -4.00 7.55 -2.83
CA GLY A 161 -3.50 6.98 -4.07
C GLY A 161 -4.42 5.90 -4.66
N SER A 162 -4.89 4.98 -3.80
CA SER A 162 -5.85 3.95 -4.18
C SER A 162 -7.19 4.55 -4.66
N PHE A 163 -7.67 5.57 -3.96
CA PHE A 163 -8.90 6.28 -4.30
C PHE A 163 -8.85 6.89 -5.69
N VAL A 164 -7.73 7.53 -6.08
CA VAL A 164 -7.55 8.13 -7.41
C VAL A 164 -7.74 7.10 -8.53
N ILE A 165 -7.20 5.89 -8.38
CA ILE A 165 -7.32 4.83 -9.38
C ILE A 165 -8.75 4.32 -9.52
N ILE A 166 -9.49 4.19 -8.41
CA ILE A 166 -10.89 3.76 -8.44
C ILE A 166 -11.79 4.82 -9.07
N GLU A 167 -11.58 6.09 -8.75
CA GLU A 167 -12.32 7.18 -9.39
C GLU A 167 -12.04 7.24 -10.90
N TYR A 168 -10.79 7.00 -11.30
CA TYR A 168 -10.42 6.86 -12.70
C TYR A 168 -11.16 5.68 -13.37
N LEU A 169 -11.24 4.53 -12.72
CA LEU A 169 -11.97 3.36 -13.20
C LEU A 169 -13.48 3.61 -13.38
N LYS A 170 -14.11 4.28 -12.41
CA LYS A 170 -15.52 4.67 -12.49
C LYS A 170 -15.77 5.57 -13.70
N LYS A 171 -14.88 6.54 -13.94
CA LYS A 171 -14.97 7.46 -15.09
C LYS A 171 -14.87 6.71 -16.42
N ILE A 172 -13.93 5.77 -16.56
CA ILE A 172 -13.78 4.95 -17.77
C ILE A 172 -15.04 4.13 -18.05
N HIS A 173 -15.56 3.41 -17.04
CA HIS A 173 -16.75 2.59 -17.21
C HIS A 173 -17.99 3.41 -17.61
N LYS A 174 -18.19 4.57 -16.97
CA LYS A 174 -19.29 5.48 -17.32
C LYS A 174 -19.20 5.97 -18.76
N LYS A 175 -17.98 6.25 -19.25
CA LYS A 175 -17.75 6.67 -20.64
C LYS A 175 -18.04 5.52 -21.63
N ALA A 176 -17.63 4.30 -21.30
CA ALA A 176 -17.90 3.11 -22.12
C ALA A 176 -19.42 2.85 -22.27
N LEU A 177 -20.18 2.89 -21.18
CA LEU A 177 -21.63 2.69 -21.20
C LEU A 177 -22.36 3.74 -22.07
N ARG A 178 -21.95 5.02 -21.98
CA ARG A 178 -22.52 6.09 -22.82
C ARG A 178 -22.28 5.86 -24.31
N SER A 179 -21.11 5.35 -24.69
CA SER A 179 -20.78 5.08 -26.10
C SER A 179 -21.56 3.90 -26.70
N MET A 180 -22.10 2.99 -25.87
CA MET A 180 -22.91 1.86 -26.32
C MET A 180 -24.40 2.24 -26.42
N SER A 181 -24.86 3.24 -25.67
CA SER A 181 -26.25 3.72 -25.72
C SER A 181 -26.52 4.68 -26.89
N SER A 182 -25.49 5.18 -27.57
CA SER A 182 -25.61 6.10 -28.71
C SER A 182 -25.52 5.40 -30.08
N LYS A 183 -25.59 4.06 -30.10
CA LYS A 183 -25.65 3.22 -31.30
C LYS A 183 -26.96 2.46 -31.28
#